data_AF-X1JA05-F1
#
_entry.id   AF-X1JA05-F1
#
_cell.length_a   1.000
_cell.length_b   1.000
_cell.length_c   1.000
_cell.angle_alpha   90.00
_cell.angle_beta   90.00
_cell.angle_gamma   90.00
#
_symmetry.space_group_name_H-M   'P 1'
#
loop_
_entity.id
_entity.type
_entity.pdbx_description
1 polymer ?
#
loop_
_entity_poly.entity_id
_entity_poly.type
_entity_poly.pdbx_seq_one_letter_code
_entity_poly.pdbx_strand_id
1 'polypeptide(L)'
;MLTGQAIQEFMISRGGLRPKTRREYRNHLAQFQSSFPDLPTTPQPLQAWLNSLQRQRGNPGQELAPETVHSRFRTIRAFYKQIHCWHRKVRNPMPLVRPPRLLPKTMRTFTEEELYRIFTLPLPLSDRAMVTLFLDTGIRAQECCLAWDDVWPDYIIVNGKTGERTVPINKTTSRLLQTLKAQSNHNHYVFQGKRGPLTSQGIYKTIRGICRQANIEG
;
A
#
# COMPACT_ATOMS: atom_id res chain seq x y z
N MET A 1 -26.83 18.54 7.44
CA MET A 1 -26.77 17.06 7.43
C MET A 1 -25.59 16.68 8.31
N LEU A 2 -25.82 15.79 9.27
CA LEU A 2 -24.76 15.31 10.16
C LEU A 2 -23.70 14.56 9.37
N THR A 3 -22.43 14.82 9.64
CA THR A 3 -21.31 14.19 8.95
C THR A 3 -21.31 12.68 9.15
N GLY A 4 -21.65 12.21 10.36
CA GLY A 4 -21.74 10.78 10.68
C GLY A 4 -22.77 10.03 9.81
N GLN A 5 -23.96 10.61 9.62
CA GLN A 5 -25.00 10.04 8.75
C GLN A 5 -24.51 9.96 7.30
N ALA A 6 -23.93 11.04 6.80
CA ALA A 6 -23.39 11.08 5.44
C ALA A 6 -22.27 10.04 5.25
N ILE A 7 -21.40 9.84 6.25
CA ILE A 7 -20.35 8.82 6.20
C ILE A 7 -20.94 7.43 6.07
N GLN A 8 -21.99 7.10 6.83
CA GLN A 8 -22.67 5.79 6.74
C GLN A 8 -23.19 5.55 5.33
N GLU A 9 -23.90 6.52 4.75
CA GLU A 9 -24.39 6.47 3.37
C GLU A 9 -23.25 6.30 2.36
N PHE A 10 -22.18 7.08 2.49
CA PHE A 10 -21.02 6.92 1.61
C PHE A 10 -20.41 5.52 1.73
N MET A 11 -20.31 4.95 2.93
CA MET A 11 -19.76 3.61 3.10
C MET A 11 -20.66 2.52 2.51
N ILE A 12 -21.98 2.72 2.46
CA ILE A 12 -22.94 1.87 1.72
C ILE A 12 -22.64 1.93 0.22
N SER A 13 -22.38 3.13 -0.33
CA SER A 13 -22.01 3.28 -1.76
C SER A 13 -20.71 2.58 -2.16
N ARG A 14 -19.91 2.16 -1.17
CA ARG A 14 -18.59 1.51 -1.33
C ARG A 14 -18.64 0.00 -1.05
N GLY A 15 -19.78 -0.63 -1.30
CA GLY A 15 -19.93 -2.09 -1.30
C GLY A 15 -18.88 -2.77 -2.20
N GLY A 16 -18.46 -3.98 -1.82
CA GLY A 16 -17.52 -4.80 -2.60
C GLY A 16 -16.04 -4.35 -2.58
N LEU A 17 -15.68 -3.28 -1.86
CA LEU A 17 -14.28 -2.86 -1.76
C LEU A 17 -13.44 -3.82 -0.89
N ARG A 18 -12.17 -3.98 -1.28
CA ARG A 18 -11.16 -4.72 -0.50
C ARG A 18 -11.09 -4.21 0.95
N PRO A 19 -10.89 -5.09 1.96
CA PRO A 19 -10.85 -4.69 3.37
C PRO A 19 -9.87 -3.56 3.68
N LYS A 20 -8.68 -3.58 3.05
CA LYS A 20 -7.66 -2.52 3.18
C LYS A 20 -8.19 -1.15 2.73
N THR A 21 -8.88 -1.10 1.60
CA THR A 21 -9.46 0.14 1.05
C THR A 21 -10.60 0.65 1.92
N ARG A 22 -11.47 -0.24 2.42
CA ARG A 22 -12.54 0.15 3.37
C ARG A 22 -11.97 0.74 4.66
N ARG A 23 -10.89 0.15 5.19
CA ARG A 23 -10.19 0.67 6.37
C ARG A 23 -9.58 2.04 6.12
N GLU A 24 -8.94 2.24 4.96
CA GLU A 24 -8.36 3.54 4.59
C GLU A 24 -9.45 4.64 4.53
N TYR A 25 -10.58 4.36 3.89
CA TYR A 25 -11.71 5.31 3.87
C TYR A 25 -12.22 5.63 5.28
N ARG A 26 -12.43 4.62 6.14
CA ARG A 26 -12.86 4.84 7.52
C ARG A 26 -11.87 5.72 8.29
N ASN A 27 -10.57 5.48 8.15
CA ASN A 27 -9.54 6.27 8.84
C ASN A 27 -9.56 7.74 8.39
N HIS A 28 -9.76 7.99 7.09
CA HIS A 28 -9.86 9.36 6.56
C HIS A 28 -11.13 10.07 7.04
N LEU A 29 -12.27 9.37 6.99
CA LEU A 29 -13.57 9.92 7.32
C LEU A 29 -13.78 10.10 8.83
N ALA A 30 -13.20 9.25 9.67
CA ALA A 30 -13.23 9.42 11.12
C ALA A 30 -12.55 10.72 11.54
N GLN A 31 -11.35 11.01 11.03
CA GLN A 31 -10.68 12.27 11.33
C GLN A 31 -11.47 13.48 10.80
N PHE A 32 -12.09 13.35 9.63
CA PHE A 32 -12.94 14.39 9.07
C PHE A 32 -14.16 14.67 9.95
N GLN A 33 -14.85 13.62 10.41
CA GLN A 33 -15.99 13.74 11.33
C GLN A 33 -15.60 14.40 12.66
N SER A 34 -14.43 14.08 13.21
CA SER A 34 -13.93 14.70 14.44
C SER A 34 -13.70 16.21 14.27
N SER A 35 -13.34 16.68 13.08
CA SER A 35 -13.17 18.11 12.79
C SER A 35 -14.47 18.80 12.40
N PHE A 36 -15.43 18.06 11.84
CA PHE A 36 -16.69 18.59 11.33
C PHE A 36 -17.86 17.68 11.72
N PRO A 37 -18.51 17.94 12.87
CA PRO A 37 -19.73 17.21 13.27
C PRO A 37 -20.86 17.36 12.25
N ASP A 38 -20.99 18.58 11.70
CA ASP A 38 -21.89 18.93 10.60
C ASP A 38 -21.12 19.15 9.31
N LEU A 39 -21.71 18.77 8.17
CA LEU A 39 -21.07 18.91 6.87
C LEU A 39 -20.87 20.39 6.48
N PRO A 40 -19.61 20.84 6.28
CA PRO A 40 -19.36 22.15 5.69
C PRO A 40 -19.93 22.24 4.29
N THR A 41 -20.65 23.33 4.01
CA THR A 41 -21.25 23.62 2.69
C THR A 41 -20.45 24.66 1.91
N THR A 42 -19.47 25.29 2.54
CA THR A 42 -18.57 26.30 1.96
C THR A 42 -17.14 25.76 1.86
N PRO A 43 -16.32 26.23 0.90
CA PRO A 43 -14.97 25.70 0.70
C PRO A 43 -13.95 26.17 1.75
N GLN A 44 -14.15 27.32 2.39
CA GLN A 44 -13.16 27.93 3.29
C GLN A 44 -12.80 27.04 4.49
N PRO A 45 -13.76 26.44 5.23
CA PRO A 45 -13.42 25.55 6.35
C PRO A 45 -12.65 24.30 5.89
N LEU A 46 -12.99 23.75 4.73
CA LEU A 46 -12.32 22.58 4.16
C LEU A 46 -10.89 22.90 3.72
N GLN A 47 -10.68 24.06 3.08
CA GLN A 47 -9.35 24.52 2.70
C GLN A 47 -8.48 24.77 3.94
N ALA A 48 -9.03 25.45 4.96
CA ALA A 48 -8.33 25.71 6.21
C ALA A 48 -7.92 24.40 6.92
N TRP A 49 -8.81 23.42 6.95
CA TRP A 49 -8.54 22.11 7.52
C TRP A 49 -7.46 21.34 6.74
N LEU A 50 -7.51 21.31 5.41
CA LEU A 50 -6.45 20.66 4.61
C LEU A 50 -5.09 21.34 4.82
N ASN A 51 -5.06 22.66 4.93
CA ASN A 51 -3.84 23.41 5.22
C ASN A 51 -3.33 23.15 6.64
N SER A 52 -4.23 22.93 7.62
CA SER A 52 -3.81 22.57 8.99
C SER A 52 -3.27 21.15 9.06
N LEU A 53 -3.77 20.21 8.25
CA LEU A 53 -3.22 18.85 8.14
C LEU A 53 -1.80 18.81 7.59
N GLN A 54 -1.41 19.77 6.74
CA GLN A 54 -0.01 19.91 6.33
C GLN A 54 0.90 20.31 7.51
N ARG A 55 0.33 21.01 8.50
CA ARG A 55 1.05 21.56 9.66
C ARG A 55 0.94 20.70 10.93
N GLN A 56 0.02 19.73 10.99
CA GLN A 56 -0.26 18.96 12.19
C GLN A 56 0.34 17.53 12.18
N ARG A 57 1.25 17.33 13.16
CA ARG A 57 1.54 16.13 13.98
C ARG A 57 1.54 14.75 13.31
N GLY A 58 2.74 14.30 12.91
CA GLY A 58 3.34 13.07 13.44
C GLY A 58 4.07 13.34 14.77
N ASN A 59 4.92 12.41 15.25
CA ASN A 59 5.81 12.62 16.41
C ASN A 59 6.49 14.01 16.39
N PRO A 60 6.91 14.59 17.54
CA PRO A 60 7.68 15.84 17.54
C PRO A 60 8.83 15.74 16.53
N GLY A 61 8.76 16.53 15.44
CA GLY A 61 9.73 16.50 14.33
C GLY A 61 9.32 15.82 13.01
N GLN A 62 8.08 15.34 12.82
CA GLN A 62 7.64 14.82 11.50
C GLN A 62 6.29 15.39 11.02
N GLU A 63 6.34 16.13 9.92
CA GLU A 63 5.18 16.55 9.12
C GLU A 63 4.47 15.33 8.50
N LEU A 64 3.15 15.39 8.34
CA LEU A 64 2.42 14.35 7.59
C LEU A 64 2.91 14.33 6.13
N ALA A 65 3.22 13.12 5.64
CA ALA A 65 3.63 12.96 4.25
C ALA A 65 2.58 13.56 3.29
N PRO A 66 2.97 14.40 2.32
CA PRO A 66 2.05 15.06 1.38
C PRO A 66 1.07 14.10 0.70
N GLU A 67 1.47 12.84 0.48
CA GLU A 67 0.64 11.77 -0.07
C GLU A 67 -0.56 11.45 0.81
N THR A 68 -0.38 11.46 2.13
CA THR A 68 -1.44 11.17 3.10
C THR A 68 -2.49 12.26 3.05
N VAL A 69 -2.06 13.53 3.04
CA VAL A 69 -2.97 14.68 2.94
C VAL A 69 -3.70 14.66 1.58
N HIS A 70 -3.00 14.33 0.50
CA HIS A 70 -3.61 14.20 -0.82
C HIS A 70 -4.59 13.01 -0.90
N SER A 71 -4.29 11.87 -0.26
CA SER A 71 -5.22 10.71 -0.19
C SER A 71 -6.48 11.05 0.60
N ARG A 72 -6.35 11.81 1.69
CA ARG A 72 -7.49 12.38 2.44
C ARG A 72 -8.32 13.30 1.56
N PHE A 73 -7.71 14.28 0.87
CA PHE A 73 -8.41 15.16 -0.06
C PHE A 73 -9.21 14.36 -1.11
N ARG A 74 -8.61 13.34 -1.74
CA ARG A 74 -9.30 12.49 -2.73
C ARG A 74 -10.48 11.75 -2.12
N THR A 75 -10.33 11.26 -0.88
CA THR A 75 -11.42 10.60 -0.13
C THR A 75 -12.57 11.57 0.11
N ILE A 76 -12.29 12.75 0.65
CA ILE A 76 -13.31 13.77 0.94
C ILE A 76 -13.98 14.25 -0.35
N ARG A 77 -13.24 14.41 -1.45
CA ARG A 77 -13.80 14.75 -2.77
C ARG A 77 -14.77 13.70 -3.28
N ALA A 78 -14.41 12.42 -3.18
CA ALA A 78 -15.29 11.31 -3.59
C ALA A 78 -16.52 11.21 -2.68
N PHE A 79 -16.33 11.43 -1.38
CA PHE A 79 -17.38 11.49 -0.37
C PHE A 79 -18.42 12.56 -0.71
N TYR A 80 -18.02 13.83 -0.85
CA TYR A 80 -18.95 14.91 -1.20
C TYR A 80 -19.62 14.72 -2.56
N LYS A 81 -18.89 14.19 -3.55
CA LYS A 81 -19.48 13.87 -4.86
C LYS A 81 -20.63 12.87 -4.72
N GLN A 82 -20.44 11.83 -3.91
CA GLN A 82 -21.47 10.82 -3.68
C GLN A 82 -22.66 11.40 -2.92
N ILE A 83 -22.42 12.12 -1.83
CA ILE A 83 -23.50 12.69 -1.00
C ILE A 83 -24.30 13.70 -1.78
N HIS A 84 -23.66 14.57 -2.58
CA HIS A 84 -24.37 15.48 -3.45
C HIS A 84 -25.20 14.76 -4.53
N CYS A 85 -24.74 13.60 -5.01
CA CYS A 85 -25.48 12.79 -5.98
C CYS A 85 -26.81 12.29 -5.41
N TRP A 86 -26.80 11.75 -4.18
CA TRP A 86 -27.99 11.24 -3.49
C TRP A 86 -28.85 12.36 -2.87
N HIS A 87 -28.21 13.43 -2.39
CA HIS A 87 -28.86 14.56 -1.72
C HIS A 87 -28.52 15.86 -2.44
N ARG A 88 -29.27 16.17 -3.50
CA ARG A 88 -29.02 17.38 -4.33
C ARG A 88 -29.06 18.70 -3.55
N LYS A 89 -29.81 18.75 -2.44
CA LYS A 89 -29.88 19.90 -1.53
C LYS A 89 -28.58 20.14 -0.76
N VAL A 90 -27.74 19.12 -0.58
CA VAL A 90 -26.43 19.24 0.06
C VAL A 90 -25.43 19.77 -0.97
N ARG A 91 -25.00 21.02 -0.83
CA ARG A 91 -24.03 21.64 -1.72
C ARG A 91 -22.68 20.91 -1.64
N ASN A 92 -22.05 20.69 -2.80
CA ASN A 92 -20.68 20.17 -2.88
C ASN A 92 -19.66 21.32 -2.99
N PRO A 93 -18.91 21.66 -1.93
CA PRO A 93 -17.88 22.70 -1.98
C PRO A 93 -16.55 22.23 -2.59
N MET A 94 -16.32 20.93 -2.71
CA MET A 94 -15.01 20.37 -3.12
C MET A 94 -14.48 20.81 -4.49
N PRO A 95 -15.31 21.13 -5.51
CA PRO A 95 -14.82 21.72 -6.76
C PRO A 95 -14.09 23.06 -6.57
N LEU A 96 -14.38 23.80 -5.47
CA LEU A 96 -13.76 25.08 -5.15
C LEU A 96 -12.58 24.94 -4.16
N VAL A 97 -12.31 23.74 -3.67
CA VAL A 97 -11.19 23.46 -2.75
C VAL A 97 -9.96 23.10 -3.56
N ARG A 98 -8.86 23.83 -3.33
CA ARG A 98 -7.58 23.59 -4.01
C ARG A 98 -6.96 22.28 -3.51
N PRO A 99 -6.58 21.36 -4.40
CA PRO A 99 -5.91 20.13 -4.00
C PRO A 99 -4.56 20.42 -3.30
N PRO A 100 -4.18 19.65 -2.27
CA PRO A 100 -2.85 19.73 -1.67
C PRO A 100 -1.76 19.51 -2.72
N ARG A 101 -0.66 20.26 -2.61
CA ARG A 101 0.49 20.09 -3.51
C ARG A 101 1.13 18.72 -3.28
N LEU A 102 1.28 17.96 -4.36
CA LEU A 102 2.01 16.70 -4.36
C LEU A 102 3.22 16.87 -5.27
N LEU A 103 4.43 16.80 -4.71
CA LEU A 103 5.64 16.78 -5.52
C LEU A 103 5.83 15.37 -6.08
N PRO A 104 6.19 15.23 -7.38
CA PRO A 104 6.55 13.94 -7.92
C PRO A 104 7.76 13.40 -7.15
N LYS A 105 7.65 12.16 -6.66
CA LYS A 105 8.77 11.44 -6.06
C LYS A 105 9.38 10.53 -7.11
N THR A 106 10.67 10.70 -7.35
CA THR A 106 11.45 9.72 -8.09
C THR A 106 11.72 8.54 -7.16
N MET A 107 11.30 7.34 -7.58
CA MET A 107 11.66 6.12 -6.87
C MET A 107 13.14 5.85 -7.12
N ARG A 108 13.92 5.68 -6.05
CA ARG A 108 15.31 5.24 -6.16
C ARG A 108 15.34 3.84 -6.76
N THR A 109 16.24 3.63 -7.70
CA THR A 109 16.57 2.33 -8.28
C THR A 109 17.86 1.80 -7.66
N PHE A 110 18.03 0.49 -7.65
CA PHE A 110 19.30 -0.12 -7.26
C PHE A 110 20.31 0.02 -8.39
N THR A 111 21.58 0.30 -8.06
CA THR A 111 22.69 0.22 -9.02
C THR A 111 23.18 -1.22 -9.17
N GLU A 112 23.98 -1.50 -10.20
CA GLU A 112 24.56 -2.84 -10.39
C GLU A 112 25.47 -3.24 -9.22
N GLU A 113 26.26 -2.30 -8.67
CA GLU A 113 27.12 -2.55 -7.52
C GLU A 113 26.32 -2.87 -6.26
N GLU A 114 25.18 -2.23 -6.08
CA GLU A 114 24.27 -2.49 -4.96
C GLU A 114 23.63 -3.87 -5.06
N LEU A 115 23.17 -4.25 -6.25
CA LEU A 115 22.68 -5.60 -6.50
C LEU A 115 23.80 -6.62 -6.27
N TYR A 116 25.00 -6.36 -6.78
CA TYR A 116 26.16 -7.22 -6.53
C TYR A 116 26.39 -7.43 -5.03
N ARG A 117 26.43 -6.35 -4.22
CA ARG A 117 26.55 -6.46 -2.76
C ARG A 117 25.44 -7.29 -2.14
N ILE A 118 24.19 -7.14 -2.57
CA ILE A 118 23.07 -7.94 -2.06
C ILE A 118 23.27 -9.43 -2.37
N PHE A 119 23.67 -9.77 -3.60
CA PHE A 119 23.81 -11.18 -4.01
C PHE A 119 25.07 -11.87 -3.47
N THR A 120 26.10 -11.12 -3.08
CA THR A 120 27.29 -11.67 -2.39
C THR A 120 27.09 -11.90 -0.89
N LEU A 121 26.06 -11.33 -0.28
CA LEU A 121 25.75 -11.60 1.13
C LEU A 121 25.45 -13.09 1.37
N PRO A 122 25.83 -13.66 2.52
CA PRO A 122 25.48 -15.01 2.91
C PRO A 122 24.02 -15.08 3.40
N LEU A 123 23.07 -14.82 2.49
CA LEU A 123 21.63 -14.82 2.79
C LEU A 123 21.08 -16.23 3.01
N PRO A 124 20.14 -16.43 3.96
CA PRO A 124 19.33 -17.63 4.04
C PRO A 124 18.66 -17.95 2.70
N LEU A 125 18.43 -19.24 2.40
CA LEU A 125 17.85 -19.67 1.12
C LEU A 125 16.52 -18.94 0.81
N SER A 126 15.65 -18.79 1.81
CA SER A 126 14.38 -18.06 1.69
C SER A 126 14.58 -16.61 1.24
N ASP A 127 15.53 -15.91 1.85
CA ASP A 127 15.80 -14.49 1.55
C ASP A 127 16.44 -14.34 0.16
N ARG A 128 17.35 -15.26 -0.20
CA ARG A 128 17.95 -15.31 -1.54
C ARG A 128 16.90 -15.58 -2.61
N ALA A 129 16.00 -16.53 -2.39
CA ALA A 129 14.90 -16.83 -3.30
C ALA A 129 13.97 -15.61 -3.47
N MET A 130 13.66 -14.90 -2.38
CA MET A 130 12.81 -13.71 -2.39
C MET A 130 13.42 -12.56 -3.19
N VAL A 131 14.68 -12.22 -2.96
CA VAL A 131 15.37 -11.14 -3.70
C VAL A 131 15.48 -11.50 -5.17
N THR A 132 15.84 -12.75 -5.49
CA THR A 132 15.95 -13.21 -6.88
C THR A 132 14.60 -13.12 -7.59
N LEU A 133 13.52 -13.53 -6.92
CA LEU A 133 12.16 -13.42 -7.46
C LEU A 133 11.77 -11.98 -7.76
N PHE A 134 12.10 -11.02 -6.87
CA PHE A 134 11.84 -9.61 -7.12
C PHE A 134 12.61 -9.06 -8.32
N LEU A 135 13.90 -9.40 -8.43
CA LEU A 135 14.73 -8.95 -9.53
C LEU A 135 14.26 -9.51 -10.87
N ASP A 136 13.87 -10.79 -10.89
CA ASP A 136 13.43 -11.51 -12.08
C ASP A 136 12.06 -11.03 -12.59
N THR A 137 11.11 -10.79 -11.69
CA THR A 137 9.70 -10.62 -12.06
C THR A 137 9.16 -9.21 -11.90
N GLY A 138 9.80 -8.35 -11.10
CA GLY A 138 9.30 -7.01 -10.79
C GLY A 138 7.92 -6.98 -10.11
N ILE A 139 7.47 -8.09 -9.52
CA ILE A 139 6.16 -8.17 -8.85
C ILE A 139 6.10 -7.25 -7.62
N ARG A 140 4.88 -6.86 -7.24
CA ARG A 140 4.69 -6.03 -6.04
C ARG A 140 4.97 -6.84 -4.77
N ALA A 141 5.38 -6.18 -3.69
CA ALA A 141 5.64 -6.85 -2.41
C ALA A 141 4.46 -7.70 -1.90
N GLN A 142 3.21 -7.27 -2.12
CA GLN A 142 2.03 -8.06 -1.74
C GLN A 142 1.82 -9.29 -2.64
N GLU A 143 2.24 -9.23 -3.90
CA GLU A 143 2.14 -10.34 -4.86
C GLU A 143 3.18 -11.44 -4.56
N CYS A 144 4.22 -11.12 -3.80
CA CYS A 144 5.21 -12.08 -3.31
C CYS A 144 4.73 -12.89 -2.08
N CYS A 145 3.53 -12.62 -1.55
CA CYS A 145 2.89 -13.45 -0.51
C CYS A 145 2.28 -14.74 -1.13
N LEU A 146 3.10 -15.58 -1.77
CA LEU A 146 2.69 -16.73 -2.59
C LEU A 146 2.40 -17.99 -1.78
N ALA A 147 1.46 -18.81 -2.25
CA ALA A 147 1.32 -20.22 -1.88
C ALA A 147 2.11 -21.12 -2.84
N TRP A 148 2.48 -22.33 -2.41
CA TRP A 148 3.20 -23.26 -3.30
C TRP A 148 2.35 -23.76 -4.48
N ASP A 149 1.03 -23.68 -4.36
CA ASP A 149 0.09 -24.03 -5.43
C ASP A 149 0.11 -22.99 -6.58
N ASP A 150 0.61 -21.80 -6.29
CA ASP A 150 0.79 -20.73 -7.28
C ASP A 150 2.15 -20.80 -7.99
N VAL A 151 3.01 -21.76 -7.63
CA VAL A 151 4.39 -21.86 -8.14
C VAL A 151 4.53 -23.03 -9.11
N TRP A 152 4.83 -22.71 -10.36
CA TRP A 152 5.06 -23.65 -11.44
C TRP A 152 6.53 -23.62 -11.88
N PRO A 153 7.01 -24.61 -12.66
CA PRO A 153 8.41 -24.67 -13.08
C PRO A 153 8.88 -23.42 -13.84
N ASP A 154 8.04 -22.82 -14.68
CA ASP A 154 8.44 -21.72 -15.58
C ASP A 154 7.68 -20.41 -15.30
N TYR A 155 6.73 -20.40 -14.36
CA TYR A 155 5.96 -19.22 -14.01
C TYR A 155 5.40 -19.28 -12.59
N ILE A 156 4.92 -18.13 -12.11
CA ILE A 156 4.08 -18.02 -10.91
C ILE A 156 2.74 -17.39 -11.25
N ILE A 157 1.72 -17.69 -10.45
CA ILE A 157 0.42 -17.01 -10.51
C ILE A 157 0.38 -15.97 -9.41
N VAL A 158 0.12 -14.71 -9.76
CA VAL A 158 0.04 -13.61 -8.78
C VAL A 158 -1.33 -12.96 -8.81
N ASN A 159 -1.89 -12.68 -7.63
CA ASN A 159 -3.15 -11.97 -7.50
C ASN A 159 -2.96 -10.62 -6.79
N GLY A 160 -3.07 -9.55 -7.57
CA GLY A 160 -2.78 -8.19 -7.14
C GLY A 160 -4.00 -7.27 -7.18
N LYS A 161 -3.74 -5.97 -7.05
CA LYS A 161 -4.78 -4.92 -7.20
C LYS A 161 -5.44 -4.94 -8.59
N THR A 162 -4.67 -5.34 -9.61
CA THR A 162 -5.08 -5.37 -11.02
C THR A 162 -5.68 -6.71 -11.45
N GLY A 163 -5.93 -7.63 -10.51
CA GLY A 163 -6.41 -8.98 -10.80
C GLY A 163 -5.29 -10.01 -10.78
N GLU A 164 -5.65 -11.21 -11.21
CA GLU A 164 -4.76 -12.36 -11.33
C GLU A 164 -4.01 -12.33 -12.66
N ARG A 165 -2.74 -12.71 -12.65
CA ARG A 165 -1.94 -12.89 -13.86
C ARG A 165 -0.84 -13.91 -13.65
N THR A 166 -0.46 -14.56 -14.74
CA THR A 166 0.75 -15.37 -14.82
C THR A 166 1.97 -14.48 -15.03
N VAL A 167 3.05 -14.76 -14.31
CA VAL A 167 4.34 -14.06 -14.46
C VAL A 167 5.42 -15.11 -14.71
N PRO A 168 6.10 -15.09 -15.87
CA PRO A 168 7.17 -16.03 -16.15
C PRO A 168 8.33 -15.81 -15.17
N ILE A 169 9.01 -16.90 -14.80
CA ILE A 169 10.21 -16.87 -13.97
C ILE A 169 11.37 -17.52 -14.70
N ASN A 170 12.58 -17.05 -14.44
CA ASN A 170 13.78 -17.65 -14.99
C ASN A 170 14.14 -18.96 -14.28
N LYS A 171 15.04 -19.74 -14.90
CA LYS A 171 15.50 -21.03 -14.38
C LYS A 171 16.18 -20.91 -13.00
N THR A 172 16.86 -19.80 -12.72
CA THR A 172 17.54 -19.56 -11.45
C THR A 172 16.53 -19.37 -10.32
N THR A 173 15.52 -18.53 -10.52
CA THR A 173 14.39 -18.33 -9.61
C THR A 173 13.65 -19.64 -9.38
N SER A 174 13.33 -20.37 -10.44
CA SER A 174 12.64 -21.67 -10.35
C SER A 174 13.42 -22.67 -9.50
N ARG A 175 14.73 -22.83 -9.74
CA ARG A 175 15.59 -23.71 -8.92
C ARG A 175 15.62 -23.31 -7.45
N LEU A 176 15.75 -22.01 -7.14
CA LEU A 176 15.74 -21.54 -5.76
C LEU A 176 14.40 -21.84 -5.07
N LEU A 177 13.29 -21.61 -5.76
CA LEU A 177 11.95 -21.92 -5.25
C LEU A 177 11.75 -23.42 -5.05
N GLN A 178 12.23 -24.27 -5.96
CA GLN A 178 12.16 -25.73 -5.82
C GLN A 178 13.00 -26.25 -4.63
N THR A 179 14.23 -25.76 -4.48
CA THR A 179 15.08 -26.09 -3.32
C THR A 179 14.41 -25.64 -2.02
N LEU A 180 13.80 -24.45 -2.02
CA LEU A 180 13.07 -23.94 -0.86
C LEU A 180 11.81 -24.78 -0.56
N LYS A 181 11.09 -25.24 -1.60
CA LYS A 181 9.91 -26.13 -1.45
C LYS A 181 10.30 -27.47 -0.82
N ALA A 182 11.44 -28.04 -1.21
CA ALA A 182 11.96 -29.27 -0.61
C ALA A 182 12.28 -29.13 0.89
N GLN A 183 12.64 -27.92 1.35
CA GLN A 183 12.92 -27.62 2.76
C GLN A 183 11.70 -27.09 3.53
N SER A 184 10.53 -27.04 2.90
CA SER A 184 9.38 -26.29 3.42
C SER A 184 8.59 -27.01 4.53
N ASN A 185 8.89 -28.27 4.88
CA ASN A 185 8.25 -29.03 5.96
C ASN A 185 6.71 -28.93 5.98
N HIS A 186 6.04 -29.15 4.84
CA HIS A 186 4.57 -29.08 4.68
C HIS A 186 3.95 -27.68 4.86
N ASN A 187 4.76 -26.62 4.90
CA ASN A 187 4.23 -25.26 4.90
C ASN A 187 3.51 -24.95 3.59
N HIS A 188 2.28 -24.45 3.66
CA HIS A 188 1.50 -24.10 2.46
C HIS A 188 2.02 -22.84 1.73
N TYR A 189 2.58 -21.87 2.46
CA TYR A 189 3.08 -20.62 1.89
C TYR A 189 4.59 -20.65 1.65
N VAL A 190 5.02 -20.02 0.55
CA VAL A 190 6.41 -19.99 0.06
C VAL A 190 7.35 -19.32 1.06
N PHE A 191 6.99 -18.13 1.54
CA PHE A 191 7.81 -17.35 2.45
C PHE A 191 7.16 -17.25 3.84
N GLN A 192 7.87 -17.73 4.86
CA GLN A 192 7.41 -17.79 6.24
C GLN A 192 8.14 -16.76 7.11
N GLY A 193 7.40 -16.16 8.04
CA GLY A 193 7.96 -15.37 9.14
C GLY A 193 7.82 -16.09 10.47
N LYS A 194 8.29 -15.44 11.55
CA LYS A 194 8.27 -16.02 12.91
C LYS A 194 6.87 -16.35 13.46
N ARG A 195 5.81 -15.79 12.87
CA ARG A 195 4.41 -15.92 13.33
C ARG A 195 3.49 -16.48 12.24
N GLY A 196 4.05 -17.22 11.28
CA GLY A 196 3.34 -17.72 10.11
C GLY A 196 3.69 -16.95 8.82
N PRO A 197 2.83 -17.00 7.80
CA PRO A 197 3.14 -16.52 6.45
C PRO A 197 3.58 -15.05 6.42
N LEU A 198 4.58 -14.73 5.58
CA LEU A 198 5.01 -13.35 5.44
C LEU A 198 3.89 -12.49 4.85
N THR A 199 3.56 -11.43 5.57
CA THR A 199 2.72 -10.35 5.05
C THR A 199 3.53 -9.43 4.15
N SER A 200 2.85 -8.59 3.37
CA SER A 200 3.52 -7.54 2.56
C SER A 200 4.45 -6.65 3.40
N GLN A 201 4.08 -6.38 4.66
CA GLN A 201 4.93 -5.62 5.58
C GLN A 201 6.14 -6.42 6.05
N GLY A 202 5.97 -7.73 6.25
CA GLY A 202 7.05 -8.65 6.55
C GLY A 202 8.10 -8.66 5.44
N ILE A 203 7.65 -8.77 4.19
CA ILE A 203 8.53 -8.73 3.01
C ILE A 203 9.30 -7.41 2.93
N TYR A 204 8.64 -6.26 3.10
CA TYR A 204 9.33 -4.96 3.17
C TYR A 204 10.41 -4.93 4.26
N LYS A 205 10.11 -5.47 5.44
CA LYS A 205 11.09 -5.53 6.55
C LYS A 205 12.26 -6.45 6.23
N THR A 206 12.02 -7.59 5.59
CA THR A 206 13.05 -8.52 5.13
C THR A 206 13.98 -7.84 4.13
N ILE A 207 13.44 -7.27 3.04
CA ILE A 207 14.23 -6.58 2.02
C ILE A 207 15.03 -5.41 2.62
N ARG A 208 14.41 -4.63 3.53
CA ARG A 208 15.12 -3.55 4.21
C ARG A 208 16.24 -4.05 5.12
N GLY A 209 16.04 -5.19 5.78
CA GLY A 209 17.08 -5.86 6.55
C GLY A 209 18.27 -6.27 5.67
N ILE A 210 17.99 -6.86 4.50
CA ILE A 210 19.00 -7.25 3.51
C ILE A 210 19.77 -6.02 2.99
N CYS A 211 19.06 -4.93 2.65
CA CYS A 211 19.68 -3.69 2.20
C CYS A 211 20.63 -3.11 3.26
N ARG A 212 20.22 -3.13 4.53
CA ARG A 212 21.09 -2.69 5.64
C ARG A 212 22.33 -3.56 5.78
N GLN A 213 22.21 -4.89 5.65
CA GLN A 213 23.37 -5.78 5.67
C GLN A 213 24.33 -5.51 4.50
N ALA A 214 23.81 -5.07 3.35
CA ALA A 214 24.59 -4.71 2.16
C ALA A 214 25.15 -3.27 2.20
N ASN A 215 25.01 -2.56 3.33
CA ASN A 215 25.33 -1.13 3.47
C ASN A 215 24.66 -0.26 2.39
N ILE A 216 23.38 -0.52 2.12
CA ILE A 216 22.56 0.26 1.19
C ILE A 216 21.55 1.07 1.99
N GLU A 217 21.63 2.40 1.89
CA GLU A 217 20.72 3.31 2.58
C GLU A 217 19.40 3.48 1.80
N GLY A 218 18.27 3.34 2.49
CA GLY A 218 16.92 3.48 1.92
C GLY A 218 15.83 2.68 2.64
#